data_AF-A0A657PJV5-F1
#
_entry.id   AF-A0A657PJV5-F1
#
_cell.length_a   1.000
_cell.length_b   1.000
_cell.length_c   1.000
_cell.angle_alpha   90.00
_cell.angle_beta   90.00
_cell.angle_gamma   90.00
#
_symmetry.space_group_name_H-M   'P 1'
#
loop_
_entity.id
_entity.type
_entity.pdbx_description
1 polymer ?
#
loop_
_entity_poly.entity_id
_entity_poly.type
_entity_poly.pdbx_seq_one_letter_code
_entity_poly.pdbx_strand_id
1 'polypeptide(L)' 'MARRPTRVVGGAGRRPGHGNQVRIIGGEHRGRRLRFPDQPGLRPTSDRVRETLFNWLQPWLPGARVLD' A
#
# COMPACT_ATOMS: atom_id res chain seq x y z
N MET A 1 -2.73 21.65 50.92
CA MET A 1 -2.89 20.20 50.63
C MET A 1 -3.94 20.06 49.53
N ALA A 2 -3.54 19.96 48.26
CA ALA A 2 -4.31 19.45 47.11
C ALA A 2 -3.61 19.87 45.80
N ARG A 3 -2.59 19.11 45.37
CA ARG A 3 -2.09 19.20 44.00
C ARG A 3 -2.76 18.10 43.20
N ARG A 4 -3.70 18.47 42.32
CA ARG A 4 -4.32 17.56 41.35
C ARG A 4 -3.27 17.21 40.28
N PRO A 5 -3.02 15.93 39.97
CA PRO A 5 -2.10 15.60 38.90
C PRO A 5 -2.76 15.85 37.55
N THR A 6 -2.05 16.56 36.70
CA THR A 6 -2.35 16.77 35.28
C THR A 6 -2.45 15.41 34.59
N ARG A 7 -3.61 15.12 33.98
CA ARG A 7 -3.84 13.90 33.19
C ARG A 7 -2.95 13.96 31.95
N VAL A 8 -1.92 13.12 31.93
CA VAL A 8 -1.09 12.89 30.75
C VAL A 8 -1.98 12.34 29.64
N VAL A 9 -1.99 13.03 28.49
CA VAL A 9 -2.71 12.57 27.29
C VAL A 9 -1.92 11.40 26.71
N GLY A 10 -2.32 10.19 27.09
CA GLY A 10 -1.76 8.95 26.58
C GLY A 10 -2.05 8.79 25.09
N GLY A 11 -1.01 8.40 24.34
CA GLY A 11 -0.93 8.41 22.90
C GLY A 11 -2.09 7.76 22.17
N ALA A 12 -2.43 8.35 21.04
CA ALA A 12 -3.39 7.82 20.07
C ALA A 12 -3.06 6.36 19.76
N GLY A 13 -3.89 5.45 20.27
CA GLY A 13 -3.84 4.05 19.90
C GLY A 13 -3.97 3.93 18.39
N ARG A 14 -2.89 3.49 17.74
CA ARG A 14 -2.88 3.10 16.34
C ARG A 14 -3.94 2.01 16.20
N ARG A 15 -5.12 2.39 15.67
CA ARG A 15 -6.13 1.41 15.23
C ARG A 15 -5.37 0.36 14.41
N PRO A 16 -5.69 -0.94 14.52
CA PRO A 16 -5.10 -1.95 13.64
C PRO A 16 -5.51 -1.58 12.22
N GLY A 17 -4.67 -0.76 11.58
CA GLY A 17 -4.90 -0.27 10.23
C GLY A 17 -4.90 -1.49 9.35
N HIS A 18 -5.93 -1.63 8.54
CA HIS A 18 -5.95 -2.55 7.41
C HIS A 18 -4.57 -2.50 6.76
N GLY A 19 -3.77 -3.55 6.94
CA GLY A 19 -2.35 -3.51 6.55
C GLY A 19 -2.23 -3.17 5.07
N ASN A 20 -1.21 -2.38 4.71
CA ASN A 20 -1.02 -1.97 3.33
C ASN A 20 -0.94 -3.22 2.44
N GLN A 21 -1.75 -3.22 1.37
CA GLN A 21 -1.91 -4.36 0.49
C GLN A 21 -2.02 -3.92 -0.96
N VAL A 22 -1.37 -4.66 -1.85
CA VAL A 22 -1.47 -4.52 -3.31
C VAL A 22 -1.94 -5.85 -3.89
N ARG A 23 -2.86 -5.81 -4.87
CA ARG A 23 -3.29 -6.98 -5.62
C ARG A 23 -2.60 -7.01 -6.99
N ILE A 24 -2.11 -8.17 -7.38
CA ILE A 24 -1.63 -8.44 -8.74
C ILE A 24 -2.85 -8.62 -9.66
N ILE A 25 -2.94 -7.80 -10.70
CA ILE A 25 -4.15 -7.63 -11.52
C ILE A 25 -4.21 -8.64 -12.68
N GLY A 26 -3.05 -9.06 -13.21
CA GLY A 26 -2.95 -9.94 -14.38
C GLY A 26 -1.68 -10.79 -14.39
N GLY A 27 -1.47 -11.52 -15.49
CA GLY A 27 -0.34 -12.44 -15.66
C GLY A 27 -0.46 -13.71 -14.81
N GLU A 28 0.66 -14.43 -14.70
CA GLU A 28 0.77 -15.72 -13.99
C GLU A 28 0.34 -15.63 -12.51
N HIS A 29 0.56 -14.48 -11.87
CA HIS A 29 0.27 -14.29 -10.45
C HIS A 29 -1.04 -13.53 -10.18
N ARG A 30 -1.95 -13.46 -11.15
CA ARG A 30 -3.25 -12.76 -11.04
C ARG A 30 -4.00 -13.15 -9.76
N GLY A 31 -4.54 -12.15 -9.07
CA GLY A 31 -5.36 -12.34 -7.86
C GLY A 31 -4.55 -12.47 -6.57
N ARG A 32 -3.23 -12.70 -6.65
CA ARG A 32 -2.34 -12.70 -5.49
C ARG A 32 -2.33 -11.33 -4.81
N ARG A 33 -2.37 -11.33 -3.48
CA ARG A 33 -2.32 -10.11 -2.67
C ARG A 33 -1.02 -10.05 -1.88
N LEU A 34 -0.27 -8.96 -2.03
CA LEU A 34 0.99 -8.68 -1.35
C LEU A 34 0.73 -7.73 -0.19
N ARG A 35 1.12 -8.10 1.01
CA ARG A 35 1.02 -7.25 2.22
C ARG A 35 2.40 -6.68 2.51
N PHE A 36 2.47 -5.42 2.93
CA PHE A 36 3.72 -4.75 3.27
C PHE A 36 3.54 -3.80 4.46
N PRO A 37 4.61 -3.54 5.22
CA PRO A 37 4.55 -2.57 6.31
C PRO A 37 4.36 -1.16 5.76
N ASP A 38 3.81 -0.29 6.58
CA ASP A 38 3.72 1.12 6.27
C ASP A 38 5.09 1.80 6.48
N GLN A 39 5.55 2.53 5.46
CA GLN A 39 6.84 3.21 5.46
C GLN A 39 6.71 4.61 4.84
N PRO A 40 7.42 5.62 5.38
CA PRO A 40 7.49 6.95 4.76
C PRO A 40 7.99 6.87 3.32
N GLY A 41 7.32 7.55 2.39
CA GLY A 41 7.72 7.59 0.97
C GLY A 41 7.08 6.51 0.09
N LEU A 42 6.25 5.62 0.65
CA LEU A 42 5.40 4.74 -0.17
C LEU A 42 4.51 5.58 -1.10
N ARG A 43 4.50 5.22 -2.39
CA ARG A 43 3.62 5.80 -3.40
C ARG A 43 2.48 4.83 -3.69
N PRO A 44 1.38 4.86 -2.93
CA PRO A 44 0.26 3.97 -3.19
C PRO A 44 -0.40 4.32 -4.52
N THR A 45 -0.20 3.48 -5.53
CA THR A 45 -0.94 3.57 -6.79
C THR A 45 -2.27 2.81 -6.64
N SER A 46 -3.37 3.38 -7.14
CA SER A 46 -4.66 2.68 -7.13
C SER A 46 -4.65 1.50 -8.11
N ASP A 47 -5.46 0.48 -7.82
CA ASP A 47 -5.62 -0.69 -8.71
C ASP A 47 -6.00 -0.25 -10.13
N ARG A 48 -6.94 0.69 -10.27
CA ARG A 48 -7.39 1.22 -11.57
C ARG A 48 -6.28 1.86 -12.37
N VAL A 49 -5.42 2.67 -11.74
CA VAL A 49 -4.31 3.33 -12.45
C VAL A 49 -3.31 2.31 -12.96
N ARG A 50 -2.98 1.29 -12.15
CA ARG A 50 -2.12 0.19 -12.62
C ARG A 50 -2.77 -0.58 -13.76
N GLU A 51 -4.06 -0.91 -13.65
CA GLU A 51 -4.81 -1.60 -14.69
C GLU A 51 -4.79 -0.83 -16.02
N THR A 52 -5.12 0.46 -16.00
CA THR A 52 -5.08 1.31 -17.19
C THR A 52 -3.68 1.35 -17.83
N LEU A 53 -2.63 1.52 -17.02
CA LEU A 53 -1.26 1.53 -17.51
C LEU A 53 -0.88 0.20 -18.19
N PHE A 54 -1.14 -0.93 -17.53
CA PHE A 54 -0.80 -2.24 -18.08
C PHE A 54 -1.64 -2.61 -19.31
N ASN A 55 -2.87 -2.12 -19.41
CA ASN A 55 -3.69 -2.27 -20.63
C ASN A 55 -3.07 -1.52 -21.81
N TRP A 56 -2.54 -0.32 -21.60
CA TRP A 56 -1.80 0.40 -22.65
C TRP A 56 -0.51 -0.33 -23.00
N LEU A 57 0.23 -0.80 -21.99
CA LEU A 57 1.54 -1.42 -22.21
C LEU A 57 1.47 -2.84 -22.79
N GLN A 58 0.29 -3.47 -22.78
CA GLN A 58 0.10 -4.89 -23.13
C GLN A 58 0.85 -5.36 -24.40
N PRO A 59 0.89 -4.60 -25.51
CA PRO A 59 1.59 -5.03 -26.72
C PRO A 59 3.12 -5.11 -26.58
N TRP A 60 3.71 -4.39 -25.62
CA TRP A 60 5.16 -4.27 -25.45
C TRP A 60 5.71 -5.05 -24.26
N LEU A 61 4.85 -5.56 -23.36
CA LEU A 61 5.28 -6.31 -22.17
C LEU A 61 5.99 -7.64 -22.45
N PRO A 62 5.62 -8.44 -23.46
CA PRO A 62 6.28 -9.72 -23.70
C PRO A 62 7.78 -9.56 -23.98
N GLY A 63 8.62 -10.11 -23.10
CA GLY A 63 10.09 -10.04 -23.23
C GLY A 63 10.72 -8.68 -22.88
N ALA A 64 9.94 -7.72 -22.38
CA ALA A 64 10.46 -6.40 -22.02
C ALA A 64 11.44 -6.47 -20.83
N ARG A 65 12.46 -5.61 -20.89
CA ARG A 65 13.30 -5.29 -19.74
C ARG A 65 12.71 -4.05 -19.06
N VAL A 66 12.24 -4.21 -17.82
CA VAL A 66 11.54 -3.16 -17.08
C VAL A 66 12.42 -2.64 -15.95
N LEU A 67 12.43 -1.31 -15.77
CA LEU A 67 12.95 -0.64 -14.59
C LEU A 67 11.75 -0.09 -13.80
N ASP A 68 11.76 -0.31 -12.49
CA ASP A 68 10.75 0.21 -11.55
C ASP A 68 11.47 1.11 -10.53
#